data_AF-A0AAV9D1Q2-F1
#
_entry.id   AF-A0AAV9D1Q2-F1
#
_cell.length_a   1.000
_cell.length_b   1.000
_cell.length_c   1.000
_cell.angle_alpha   90.00
_cell.angle_beta   90.00
_cell.angle_gamma   90.00
#
_symmetry.space_group_name_H-M   'P 1'
#
loop_
_entity.id
_entity.type
_entity.pdbx_description
1 polymer ?
#
loop_
_entity_poly.entity_id
_entity_poly.type
_entity_poly.pdbx_seq_one_letter_code
_entity_poly.pdbx_strand_id
1 'polypeptide(L)'
;MQDGAPVNPVYANTSVVTPTPRSGYARRKSFTHLSYHTGVYCDGCGMHPLMGPRYKSKVKENYDLCSICFSTMGNAVDYIRIDHTIRSRGFYPRCKTPMLPSRAFRCGVKPSKVKLESQFIQDVSIMDGTLMAPGTRFTKIWRMCNNGNVEWPSGTQLVWIGGDQLGDKGSVLLDIPSEGFPIGGEFDVAVDLTAPSRPGRYTSSWKMAAPSGHKFGQRVWVLIQVDHRFDPIVDSFHGGLNLNLLPEINRQEEQEIVDVNAIFYKRGPCAMPSSSNVTPEIIKPLQMMAFLSVARQ
;
A
#
# COMPACT_ATOMS: atom_id res chain seq x y z
N MET A 1 2.96 -73.66 -63.86
CA MET A 1 3.18 -74.10 -62.46
C MET A 1 2.88 -72.89 -61.60
N GLN A 2 1.58 -72.64 -61.44
CA GLN A 2 0.76 -72.84 -60.21
C GLN A 2 0.75 -71.54 -59.38
N ASP A 3 -0.34 -70.93 -58.94
CA ASP A 3 -1.79 -70.81 -59.23
C ASP A 3 -2.16 -69.57 -58.40
N GLY A 4 -2.84 -68.52 -58.87
CA GLY A 4 -4.24 -68.42 -59.22
C GLY A 4 -4.74 -67.00 -58.85
N ALA A 5 -5.46 -66.35 -59.76
CA ALA A 5 -6.32 -65.20 -59.46
C ALA A 5 -7.75 -65.72 -59.14
N PRO A 6 -8.84 -64.93 -59.03
CA PRO A 6 -9.02 -63.48 -58.79
C PRO A 6 -10.12 -63.19 -57.74
N VAL A 7 -10.31 -61.92 -57.30
CA VAL A 7 -11.65 -61.30 -57.08
C VAL A 7 -11.51 -59.79 -56.77
N ASN A 8 -12.14 -58.95 -57.60
CA ASN A 8 -12.67 -57.62 -57.23
C ASN A 8 -14.12 -57.86 -56.73
N PRO A 9 -14.79 -57.00 -55.93
CA PRO A 9 -14.88 -55.55 -56.18
C PRO A 9 -15.16 -54.63 -54.95
N VAL A 10 -15.46 -53.36 -55.27
CA VAL A 10 -16.37 -52.41 -54.60
C VAL A 10 -15.71 -51.17 -54.00
N TYR A 11 -16.12 -50.04 -54.59
CA TYR A 11 -15.88 -48.64 -54.25
C TYR A 11 -16.18 -48.30 -52.79
N ALA A 12 -15.34 -47.44 -52.20
CA ALA A 12 -15.82 -46.40 -51.29
C ALA A 12 -14.83 -45.22 -51.23
N ASN A 13 -15.28 -44.06 -51.73
CA ASN A 13 -14.73 -42.75 -51.42
C ASN A 13 -14.67 -42.54 -49.90
N THR A 14 -13.48 -42.35 -49.33
CA THR A 14 -13.33 -41.72 -48.02
C THR A 14 -12.97 -40.26 -48.20
N SER A 15 -14.04 -39.47 -48.35
CA SER A 15 -14.07 -38.06 -48.02
C SER A 15 -13.40 -37.79 -46.67
N VAL A 16 -12.61 -36.72 -46.65
CA VAL A 16 -11.99 -36.10 -45.48
C VAL A 16 -13.03 -35.95 -44.36
N VAL A 17 -12.92 -36.80 -43.33
CA VAL A 17 -13.66 -36.63 -42.07
C VAL A 17 -12.75 -35.86 -41.12
N THR A 18 -13.07 -34.59 -40.94
CA THR A 18 -12.56 -33.79 -39.83
C THR A 18 -12.95 -34.44 -38.50
N PRO A 19 -12.03 -34.62 -37.54
CA PRO A 19 -12.42 -34.97 -36.20
C PRO A 19 -13.02 -33.72 -35.54
N THR A 20 -14.33 -33.76 -35.31
CA THR A 20 -15.03 -32.82 -34.42
C THR A 20 -14.33 -32.81 -33.05
N PRO A 21 -13.97 -31.65 -32.47
CA PRO A 21 -13.55 -31.60 -31.08
C PRO A 21 -14.80 -31.72 -30.20
N ARG A 22 -15.08 -32.94 -29.74
CA ARG A 22 -15.97 -33.15 -28.60
C ARG A 22 -15.27 -32.61 -27.36
N SER A 23 -15.92 -31.63 -26.73
CA SER A 23 -15.96 -31.36 -25.29
C SER A 23 -14.72 -31.82 -24.51
N GLY A 24 -13.74 -30.94 -24.44
CA GLY A 24 -12.62 -31.06 -23.53
C GLY A 24 -12.26 -29.66 -23.08
N TYR A 25 -13.04 -29.10 -22.15
CA TYR A 25 -12.62 -27.92 -21.40
C TYR A 25 -11.27 -28.26 -20.76
N ALA A 26 -10.19 -27.82 -21.40
CA ALA A 26 -8.87 -27.81 -20.82
C ALA A 26 -9.01 -27.12 -19.46
N ARG A 27 -8.82 -27.89 -18.38
CA ARG A 27 -8.74 -27.37 -17.01
C ARG A 27 -7.60 -26.37 -16.99
N ARG A 28 -7.91 -25.11 -17.28
CA ARG A 28 -7.07 -23.98 -16.88
C ARG A 28 -6.84 -24.17 -15.39
N LYS A 29 -5.57 -24.30 -14.99
CA LYS A 29 -5.14 -24.27 -13.60
C LYS A 29 -5.82 -23.05 -12.99
N SER A 30 -6.86 -23.30 -12.20
CA SER A 30 -7.61 -22.27 -11.51
C SER A 30 -6.63 -21.62 -10.56
N PHE A 31 -6.13 -20.44 -10.95
CA PHE A 31 -5.42 -19.53 -10.08
C PHE A 31 -6.40 -19.21 -8.95
N THR A 32 -6.27 -19.90 -7.81
CA THR A 32 -7.15 -19.74 -6.66
C THR A 32 -6.84 -18.40 -6.01
N HIS A 33 -7.45 -17.36 -6.57
CA HIS A 33 -7.99 -16.17 -5.95
C HIS A 33 -7.43 -15.83 -4.54
N LEU A 34 -6.39 -14.98 -4.51
CA LEU A 34 -6.16 -13.85 -3.59
C LEU A 34 -6.77 -13.98 -2.17
N SER A 35 -6.52 -15.08 -1.47
CA SER A 35 -6.99 -15.25 -0.10
C SER A 35 -5.93 -14.74 0.87
N TYR A 36 -6.29 -13.78 1.72
CA TYR A 36 -5.38 -13.16 2.67
C TYR A 36 -5.81 -13.51 4.10
N HIS A 37 -4.97 -14.23 4.82
CA HIS A 37 -5.21 -14.59 6.23
C HIS A 37 -4.61 -13.52 7.14
N THR A 38 -5.37 -12.45 7.37
CA THR A 38 -4.98 -11.36 8.30
C THR A 38 -4.98 -11.87 9.74
N GLY A 39 -3.91 -11.60 10.50
CA GLY A 39 -3.76 -12.09 11.89
C GLY A 39 -3.15 -13.49 12.00
N VAL A 40 -2.65 -14.06 10.90
CA VAL A 40 -1.89 -15.31 10.89
C VAL A 40 -0.50 -15.02 10.31
N TYR A 41 0.54 -15.39 11.04
CA TYR A 41 1.93 -15.39 10.56
C TYR A 41 2.32 -16.80 10.14
N CYS A 42 3.19 -16.90 9.13
CA CYS A 42 3.81 -18.17 8.81
C CYS A 42 4.96 -18.45 9.79
N ASP A 43 4.92 -19.50 10.59
CA ASP A 43 5.99 -19.85 11.53
C ASP A 43 7.32 -20.23 10.85
N GLY A 44 7.25 -20.64 9.58
CA GLY A 44 8.44 -20.98 8.80
C GLY A 44 9.27 -19.79 8.31
N CYS A 45 8.62 -18.73 7.84
CA CYS A 45 9.29 -17.57 7.20
C CYS A 45 8.90 -16.21 7.80
N GLY A 46 8.03 -16.19 8.80
CA GLY A 46 7.53 -14.98 9.45
C GLY A 46 6.55 -14.15 8.60
N MET A 47 6.21 -14.57 7.37
CA MET A 47 5.40 -13.74 6.48
C MET A 47 3.98 -13.51 7.05
N HIS A 48 3.56 -12.25 7.04
CA HIS A 48 2.27 -11.78 7.49
C HIS A 48 1.91 -10.50 6.69
N PRO A 49 0.67 -10.34 6.19
CA PRO A 49 -0.42 -11.31 6.18
C PRO A 49 -0.14 -12.51 5.26
N LEU A 50 -0.64 -13.69 5.63
CA LEU A 50 -0.46 -14.92 4.87
C LEU A 50 -1.23 -14.84 3.54
N MET A 51 -0.51 -14.67 2.44
CA MET A 51 -1.05 -14.58 1.08
C MET A 51 -1.21 -15.98 0.45
N GLY A 52 -2.42 -16.31 0.01
CA GLY A 52 -2.76 -17.59 -0.60
C GLY A 52 -3.24 -18.65 0.41
N PRO A 53 -3.07 -19.96 0.11
CA PRO A 53 -3.49 -21.01 1.01
C PRO A 53 -2.68 -21.02 2.30
N ARG A 54 -3.37 -21.08 3.43
CA ARG A 54 -2.80 -21.26 4.77
C ARG A 54 -2.76 -22.76 5.09
N TYR A 55 -1.66 -23.25 5.65
CA TYR A 55 -1.50 -24.64 6.06
C TYR A 55 -1.38 -24.72 7.58
N LYS A 56 -2.45 -25.15 8.27
CA LYS A 56 -2.47 -25.26 9.73
C LYS A 56 -2.05 -26.65 10.19
N SER A 57 -1.12 -26.75 11.12
CA SER A 57 -0.70 -28.04 11.70
C SER A 57 -1.82 -28.67 12.54
N LYS A 58 -1.99 -29.99 12.40
CA LYS A 58 -2.84 -30.84 13.26
C LYS A 58 -2.11 -31.31 14.51
N VAL A 59 -0.78 -31.32 14.48
CA VAL A 59 0.07 -31.89 15.53
C VAL A 59 0.60 -30.80 16.47
N LYS A 60 0.89 -29.61 15.93
CA LYS A 60 1.39 -28.46 16.71
C LYS A 60 0.31 -27.39 16.86
N GLU A 61 0.07 -26.96 18.09
CA GLU A 61 -0.83 -25.86 18.38
C GLU A 61 -0.27 -24.54 17.83
N ASN A 62 -1.15 -23.70 17.26
CA ASN A 62 -0.82 -22.38 16.70
C ASN A 62 0.29 -22.36 15.62
N TYR A 63 0.60 -23.51 15.01
CA TYR A 63 1.60 -23.58 13.95
C TYR A 63 0.94 -23.51 12.56
N ASP A 64 1.30 -22.49 11.79
CA ASP A 64 0.72 -22.14 10.49
C ASP A 64 1.83 -21.88 9.47
N LEU A 65 1.71 -22.49 8.28
CA LEU A 65 2.67 -22.36 7.18
C LEU A 65 2.03 -21.72 5.95
N CYS A 66 2.81 -20.94 5.20
CA CYS A 66 2.45 -20.50 3.87
C CYS A 66 2.63 -21.62 2.85
N SER A 67 2.13 -21.42 1.63
CA SER A 67 2.31 -22.39 0.54
C SER A 67 3.76 -22.77 0.29
N ILE A 68 4.67 -21.80 0.39
CA ILE A 68 6.10 -22.00 0.12
C ILE A 68 6.70 -22.87 1.23
N CYS A 69 6.51 -22.50 2.48
CA CYS A 69 7.02 -23.27 3.63
C CYS A 69 6.39 -24.66 3.72
N PHE A 70 5.10 -24.80 3.39
CA PHE A 70 4.46 -26.11 3.32
C PHE A 70 5.10 -27.01 2.26
N SER A 71 5.42 -26.48 1.08
CA SER A 71 6.11 -27.25 0.04
C SER A 71 7.52 -27.70 0.44
N THR A 72 8.21 -26.95 1.31
CA THR A 72 9.57 -27.27 1.75
C THR A 72 9.62 -28.25 2.91
N MET A 73 8.72 -28.12 3.90
CA MET A 73 8.80 -28.88 5.17
C MET A 73 7.47 -29.42 5.69
N GLY A 74 6.35 -29.13 5.02
CA GLY A 74 5.04 -29.63 5.39
C GLY A 74 4.76 -31.01 4.79
N ASN A 75 3.77 -31.70 5.36
CA ASN A 75 3.22 -32.92 4.79
C ASN A 75 1.69 -32.90 4.88
N ALA A 76 1.00 -33.57 3.95
CA ALA A 76 -0.47 -33.52 3.87
C ALA A 76 -1.18 -34.26 5.01
N VAL A 77 -0.46 -35.11 5.75
CA VAL A 77 -1.02 -35.86 6.89
C VAL A 77 -1.15 -34.95 8.11
N ASP A 78 -0.12 -34.15 8.38
CA ASP A 78 0.00 -33.32 9.58
C ASP A 78 -0.52 -31.91 9.41
N TYR A 79 -0.93 -31.51 8.19
CA TYR A 79 -1.43 -30.16 7.92
C TYR A 79 -2.78 -30.17 7.22
N ILE A 80 -3.56 -29.12 7.47
CA ILE A 80 -4.82 -28.84 6.80
C ILE A 80 -4.63 -27.60 5.92
N ARG A 81 -4.93 -27.71 4.63
CA ARG A 81 -4.94 -26.60 3.67
C ARG A 81 -6.23 -25.80 3.82
N ILE A 82 -6.10 -24.48 3.96
CA ILE A 82 -7.19 -23.53 4.15
C ILE A 82 -7.11 -22.48 3.04
N ASP A 83 -8.02 -22.58 2.07
CA ASP A 83 -7.98 -21.81 0.82
C ASP A 83 -8.73 -20.49 0.84
N HIS A 84 -9.60 -20.23 1.83
CA HIS A 84 -10.49 -19.07 1.82
C HIS A 84 -10.57 -18.40 3.18
N THR A 85 -10.75 -17.07 3.15
CA THR A 85 -11.26 -16.31 4.30
C THR A 85 -12.68 -16.78 4.60
N ILE A 86 -12.99 -16.95 5.88
CA ILE A 86 -14.17 -17.66 6.38
C ILE A 86 -15.47 -17.11 5.76
N ARG A 87 -16.06 -17.86 4.81
CA ARG A 87 -17.53 -17.93 4.61
C ARG A 87 -17.97 -19.34 4.93
N SER A 88 -18.65 -19.48 6.05
CA SER A 88 -19.32 -20.68 6.52
C SER A 88 -20.28 -21.22 5.44
N ARG A 89 -20.06 -22.46 5.00
CA ARG A 89 -21.11 -23.40 4.56
C ARG A 89 -20.48 -24.79 4.48
N GLY A 90 -20.84 -25.63 5.44
CA GLY A 90 -20.42 -27.02 5.47
C GLY A 90 -21.00 -27.79 4.29
N PHE A 91 -20.24 -28.78 3.83
CA PHE A 91 -20.72 -29.96 3.12
C PHE A 91 -19.62 -31.01 3.23
N TYR A 92 -19.94 -32.18 3.78
CA TYR A 92 -19.54 -33.56 3.42
C TYR A 92 -19.73 -34.47 4.65
N PRO A 93 -20.15 -35.74 4.51
CA PRO A 93 -21.03 -36.35 3.51
C PRO A 93 -22.26 -37.01 4.15
N ARG A 94 -23.23 -37.33 3.29
CA ARG A 94 -24.48 -38.03 3.60
C ARG A 94 -24.20 -39.45 4.10
N CYS A 95 -24.17 -39.65 5.42
CA CYS A 95 -24.30 -40.98 6.01
C CYS A 95 -25.80 -41.35 6.03
N LYS A 96 -26.17 -42.36 5.26
CA LYS A 96 -27.46 -43.04 5.41
C LYS A 96 -27.40 -43.87 6.69
N THR A 97 -28.05 -43.41 7.75
CA THR A 97 -28.42 -44.27 8.89
C THR A 97 -29.90 -44.11 9.20
N PRO A 98 -30.56 -45.19 9.69
CA PRO A 98 -32.02 -45.26 9.76
C PRO A 98 -32.58 -44.29 10.80
N MET A 99 -33.77 -43.76 10.50
CA MET A 99 -34.44 -42.75 11.31
C MET A 99 -34.76 -43.28 12.71
N LEU A 100 -34.23 -42.61 13.73
CA LEU A 100 -34.80 -42.57 15.08
C LEU A 100 -35.26 -41.13 15.37
N PRO A 101 -36.38 -40.94 16.09
CA PRO A 101 -37.00 -39.62 16.24
C PRO A 101 -36.15 -38.76 17.16
N SER A 102 -35.31 -37.92 16.56
CA SER A 102 -34.48 -36.97 17.29
C SER A 102 -35.25 -35.68 17.51
N ARG A 103 -35.48 -35.37 18.79
CA ARG A 103 -35.90 -34.04 19.28
C ARG A 103 -35.22 -32.94 18.46
N ALA A 104 -36.02 -32.00 17.97
CA ALA A 104 -35.55 -30.83 17.26
C ALA A 104 -34.51 -30.06 18.10
N PHE A 105 -33.24 -30.26 17.80
CA PHE A 105 -32.19 -29.34 18.23
C PHE A 105 -32.38 -28.05 17.42
N ARG A 106 -33.03 -27.06 18.05
CA ARG A 106 -33.01 -25.69 17.58
C ARG A 106 -31.55 -25.24 17.53
N CYS A 107 -30.97 -25.17 16.35
CA CYS A 107 -29.73 -24.45 16.11
C CYS A 107 -30.03 -22.96 16.28
N GLY A 108 -29.92 -22.45 17.51
CA GLY A 108 -29.98 -21.03 17.78
C GLY A 108 -28.71 -20.37 17.27
N VAL A 109 -28.77 -19.75 16.09
CA VAL A 109 -27.76 -18.78 15.67
C VAL A 109 -27.83 -17.64 16.66
N LYS A 110 -26.87 -17.57 17.60
CA LYS A 110 -26.78 -16.43 18.51
C LYS A 110 -26.51 -15.18 17.65
N PRO A 111 -27.29 -14.10 17.79
CA PRO A 111 -27.02 -12.87 17.05
C PRO A 111 -25.60 -12.38 17.38
N SER A 112 -24.80 -12.15 16.34
CA SER A 112 -23.45 -11.61 16.51
C SER A 112 -23.54 -10.19 17.08
N LYS A 113 -22.76 -9.87 18.11
CA LYS A 113 -22.70 -8.52 18.68
C LYS A 113 -22.30 -7.51 17.61
N VAL A 114 -23.00 -6.37 17.55
CA VAL A 114 -22.63 -5.22 16.71
C VAL A 114 -21.24 -4.75 17.11
N LYS A 115 -20.36 -4.56 16.12
CA LYS A 115 -18.94 -4.29 16.30
C LYS A 115 -18.46 -3.32 15.21
N LEU A 116 -18.30 -2.06 15.59
CA LEU A 116 -17.56 -1.09 14.78
C LEU A 116 -16.08 -1.51 14.79
N GLU A 117 -15.49 -1.64 13.62
CA GLU A 117 -14.06 -1.91 13.47
C GLU A 117 -13.50 -1.16 12.28
N SER A 118 -12.21 -0.86 12.35
CA SER A 118 -11.43 -0.38 11.23
C SER A 118 -10.10 -1.11 11.19
N GLN A 119 -9.65 -1.43 9.99
CA GLN A 119 -8.37 -2.07 9.75
C GLN A 119 -7.52 -1.19 8.85
N PHE A 120 -6.27 -1.03 9.24
CA PHE A 120 -5.26 -0.39 8.43
C PHE A 120 -4.90 -1.28 7.24
N ILE A 121 -4.84 -0.67 6.05
CA ILE A 121 -4.38 -1.33 4.82
C ILE A 121 -2.95 -0.90 4.54
N GLN A 122 -2.73 0.40 4.33
CA GLN A 122 -1.41 0.94 3.97
C GLN A 122 -1.29 2.43 4.25
N ASP A 123 -0.06 2.90 4.32
CA ASP A 123 0.27 4.31 4.21
C ASP A 123 0.14 4.74 2.75
N VAL A 124 -0.75 5.71 2.49
CA VAL A 124 -0.91 6.29 1.14
C VAL A 124 0.08 7.44 0.95
N SER A 125 0.35 8.21 2.00
CA SER A 125 1.40 9.23 2.01
C SER A 125 2.35 9.04 3.20
N ILE A 126 3.57 9.59 3.06
CA ILE A 126 4.61 9.70 4.09
C ILE A 126 4.92 8.36 4.78
N MET A 127 5.93 7.64 4.30
CA MET A 127 6.35 6.40 4.95
C MET A 127 6.96 6.65 6.34
N ASP A 128 6.90 5.64 7.19
CA ASP A 128 7.52 5.70 8.51
C ASP A 128 9.03 6.00 8.41
N GLY A 129 9.48 6.96 9.20
CA GLY A 129 10.87 7.41 9.25
C GLY A 129 11.24 8.46 8.19
N THR A 130 10.27 8.98 7.44
CA THR A 130 10.50 10.07 6.47
C THR A 130 11.23 11.25 7.13
N LEU A 131 12.32 11.68 6.49
CA LEU A 131 13.07 12.86 6.89
C LEU A 131 12.30 14.14 6.52
N MET A 132 12.22 15.10 7.44
CA MET A 132 11.55 16.37 7.22
C MET A 132 12.36 17.54 7.77
N ALA A 133 12.24 18.68 7.11
CA ALA A 133 12.77 19.92 7.64
C ALA A 133 11.89 20.43 8.80
N PRO A 134 12.48 21.15 9.77
CA PRO A 134 11.74 21.85 10.82
C PRO A 134 10.58 22.70 10.26
N GLY A 135 9.39 22.62 10.87
CA GLY A 135 8.23 23.42 10.49
C GLY A 135 7.54 23.02 9.18
N THR A 136 8.00 21.97 8.50
CA THR A 136 7.37 21.46 7.27
C THR A 136 5.93 21.04 7.52
N ARG A 137 4.99 21.58 6.75
CA ARG A 137 3.59 21.11 6.74
C ARG A 137 3.46 19.93 5.79
N PHE A 138 2.71 18.90 6.19
CA PHE A 138 2.47 17.72 5.38
C PHE A 138 1.12 17.10 5.69
N THR A 139 0.54 16.41 4.71
CA THR A 139 -0.71 15.66 4.89
C THR A 139 -0.40 14.18 4.96
N LYS A 140 -0.73 13.55 6.09
CA LYS A 140 -0.62 12.10 6.28
C LYS A 140 -1.93 11.44 5.86
N ILE A 141 -1.85 10.45 4.98
CA ILE A 141 -3.00 9.71 4.46
C ILE A 141 -2.81 8.22 4.77
N TRP A 142 -3.78 7.64 5.46
CA TRP A 142 -3.86 6.19 5.68
C TRP A 142 -5.05 5.64 4.93
N ARG A 143 -4.84 4.53 4.22
CA ARG A 143 -5.94 3.73 3.68
C ARG A 143 -6.41 2.76 4.74
N MET A 144 -7.70 2.82 5.05
CA MET A 144 -8.33 1.97 6.05
C MET A 144 -9.55 1.27 5.45
N CYS A 145 -9.95 0.13 6.00
CA CYS A 145 -11.20 -0.53 5.63
C CYS A 145 -12.12 -0.78 6.81
N ASN A 146 -13.43 -0.77 6.52
CA ASN A 146 -14.45 -1.19 7.49
C ASN A 146 -14.54 -2.71 7.51
N ASN A 147 -13.76 -3.36 8.38
CA ASN A 147 -13.81 -4.81 8.58
C ASN A 147 -14.74 -5.21 9.75
N GLY A 148 -15.65 -4.33 10.15
CA GLY A 148 -16.67 -4.59 11.16
C GLY A 148 -17.86 -5.39 10.63
N ASN A 149 -18.92 -5.43 11.43
CA ASN A 149 -20.22 -6.00 11.00
C ASN A 149 -21.35 -4.96 11.02
N VAL A 150 -20.99 -3.69 11.09
CA VAL A 150 -21.87 -2.53 10.99
C VAL A 150 -21.15 -1.42 10.24
N GLU A 151 -21.93 -0.61 9.54
CA GLU A 151 -21.44 0.56 8.80
C GLU A 151 -20.90 1.61 9.77
N TRP A 152 -19.88 2.37 9.36
CA TRP A 152 -19.45 3.50 10.18
C TRP A 152 -20.52 4.59 10.06
N PRO A 153 -21.06 5.12 11.17
CA PRO A 153 -22.09 6.15 11.11
C PRO A 153 -21.53 7.49 10.64
N SER A 154 -22.40 8.34 10.08
CA SER A 154 -22.05 9.75 9.86
C SER A 154 -21.63 10.42 11.17
N GLY A 155 -20.66 11.33 11.11
CA GLY A 155 -20.05 11.94 12.29
C GLY A 155 -18.86 11.16 12.88
N THR A 156 -18.45 10.05 12.25
CA THR A 156 -17.22 9.32 12.63
C THR A 156 -16.00 10.21 12.41
N GLN A 157 -15.06 10.13 13.35
CA GLN A 157 -13.84 10.94 13.35
C GLN A 157 -12.60 10.06 13.51
N LEU A 158 -11.47 10.52 12.98
CA LEU A 158 -10.16 10.04 13.39
C LEU A 158 -9.66 10.96 14.50
N VAL A 159 -9.33 10.40 15.66
CA VAL A 159 -8.92 11.15 16.85
C VAL A 159 -7.48 10.84 17.24
N TRP A 160 -6.74 11.85 17.64
CA TRP A 160 -5.42 11.69 18.24
C TRP A 160 -5.57 11.04 19.61
N ILE A 161 -4.74 10.05 19.88
CA ILE A 161 -4.80 9.27 21.13
C ILE A 161 -3.48 9.28 21.92
N GLY A 162 -2.44 9.94 21.41
CA GLY A 162 -1.18 10.10 22.12
C GLY A 162 0.05 10.15 21.21
N GLY A 163 1.21 10.20 21.85
CA GLY A 163 2.48 10.49 21.20
C GLY A 163 2.69 11.99 21.03
N ASP A 164 3.35 12.38 19.96
CA ASP A 164 3.59 13.78 19.63
C ASP A 164 2.35 14.39 18.99
N GLN A 165 1.95 15.57 19.46
CA GLN A 165 0.89 16.34 18.85
C GLN A 165 1.46 17.15 17.68
N LEU A 166 1.27 16.63 16.47
CA LEU A 166 1.77 17.25 15.24
C LEU A 166 0.70 18.06 14.49
N GLY A 167 -0.57 17.94 14.88
CA GLY A 167 -1.70 18.65 14.27
C GLY A 167 -2.33 19.65 15.23
N ASP A 168 -2.88 20.73 14.68
CA ASP A 168 -3.59 21.77 15.45
C ASP A 168 -4.87 21.22 16.09
N LYS A 169 -5.55 20.31 15.38
CA LYS A 169 -6.77 19.66 15.83
C LYS A 169 -6.47 18.26 16.34
N GLY A 170 -7.02 17.92 17.51
CA GLY A 170 -6.96 16.56 18.07
C GLY A 170 -7.92 15.56 17.40
N SER A 171 -8.70 16.00 16.41
CA SER A 171 -9.58 15.14 15.62
C SER A 171 -9.82 15.68 14.21
N VAL A 172 -10.12 14.76 13.29
CA VAL A 172 -10.55 15.04 11.91
C VAL A 172 -11.87 14.32 11.66
N LEU A 173 -12.87 15.06 11.19
CA LEU A 173 -14.17 14.52 10.79
C LEU A 173 -14.06 13.87 9.42
N LEU A 174 -14.54 12.64 9.30
CA LEU A 174 -14.61 11.95 8.02
C LEU A 174 -15.91 12.34 7.31
N ASP A 175 -15.82 12.52 5.99
CA ASP A 175 -16.97 12.76 5.12
C ASP A 175 -17.72 11.45 4.84
N ILE A 176 -18.47 11.00 5.85
CA ILE A 176 -19.31 9.81 5.77
C ILE A 176 -20.77 10.21 5.49
N PRO A 177 -21.39 9.69 4.41
CA PRO A 177 -22.79 9.95 4.09
C PRO A 177 -23.76 9.59 5.23
N SER A 178 -24.97 10.14 5.20
CA SER A 178 -26.02 9.84 6.19
C SER A 178 -26.37 8.36 6.27
N GLU A 179 -26.21 7.63 5.17
CA GLU A 179 -26.47 6.20 5.06
C GLU A 179 -25.40 5.35 5.75
N GLY A 180 -24.23 5.94 6.08
CA GLY A 180 -23.10 5.25 6.68
C GLY A 180 -22.06 4.78 5.65
N PHE A 181 -20.89 4.41 6.14
CA PHE A 181 -19.79 3.89 5.32
C PHE A 181 -19.84 2.35 5.25
N PRO A 182 -19.91 1.75 4.05
CA PRO A 182 -20.22 0.34 3.86
C PRO A 182 -19.18 -0.60 4.48
N ILE A 183 -19.66 -1.76 4.95
CA ILE A 183 -18.79 -2.86 5.40
C ILE A 183 -17.97 -3.38 4.22
N GLY A 184 -16.68 -3.58 4.44
CA GLY A 184 -15.70 -3.98 3.43
C GLY A 184 -15.22 -2.84 2.53
N GLY A 185 -15.78 -1.63 2.67
CA GLY A 185 -15.32 -0.45 1.94
C GLY A 185 -13.93 -0.01 2.38
N GLU A 186 -13.19 0.62 1.47
CA GLU A 186 -11.89 1.27 1.72
C GLU A 186 -12.05 2.79 1.73
N PHE A 187 -11.39 3.46 2.67
CA PHE A 187 -11.46 4.90 2.89
C PHE A 187 -10.06 5.45 3.15
N ASP A 188 -9.70 6.52 2.43
CA ASP A 188 -8.44 7.24 2.63
C ASP A 188 -8.67 8.39 3.61
N VAL A 189 -8.12 8.26 4.81
CA VAL A 189 -8.24 9.29 5.86
C VAL A 189 -7.01 10.19 5.81
N ALA A 190 -7.20 11.48 5.54
CA ALA A 190 -6.16 12.50 5.47
C ALA A 190 -6.13 13.37 6.74
N VAL A 191 -4.94 13.64 7.26
CA VAL A 191 -4.71 14.54 8.40
C VAL A 191 -3.55 15.49 8.09
N ASP A 192 -3.80 16.79 8.21
CA ASP A 192 -2.78 17.83 8.06
C ASP A 192 -1.98 17.99 9.35
N LEU A 193 -0.66 17.90 9.24
CA LEU A 193 0.31 17.88 10.32
C LEU A 193 1.46 18.85 10.02
N THR A 194 2.17 19.25 11.08
CA THR A 194 3.35 20.11 11.01
C THR A 194 4.52 19.45 11.74
N ALA A 195 5.66 19.35 11.05
CA ALA A 195 6.90 18.87 11.64
C ALA A 195 7.39 19.85 12.73
N PRO A 196 7.77 19.37 13.94
CA PRO A 196 8.22 20.25 15.00
C PRO A 196 9.49 21.02 14.63
N SER A 197 9.72 22.16 15.27
CA SER A 197 10.92 22.98 15.00
C SER A 197 12.21 22.37 15.56
N ARG A 198 12.12 21.50 16.56
CA ARG A 198 13.29 20.84 17.16
C ARG A 198 13.61 19.57 16.36
N PRO A 199 14.86 19.33 15.99
CA PRO A 199 15.26 18.05 15.40
C PRO A 199 15.00 16.89 16.36
N GLY A 200 14.59 15.74 15.81
CA GLY A 200 14.24 14.58 16.61
C GLY A 200 13.33 13.59 15.89
N ARG A 201 13.08 12.46 16.54
CA ARG A 201 12.13 11.44 16.09
C ARG A 201 10.76 11.71 16.71
N TYR A 202 9.72 11.80 15.89
CA TYR A 202 8.37 12.13 16.33
C TYR A 202 7.37 11.09 15.85
N THR A 203 6.49 10.64 16.76
CA THR A 203 5.45 9.65 16.47
C THR A 203 4.08 10.16 16.94
N SER A 204 3.13 10.31 16.04
CA SER A 204 1.76 10.71 16.36
C SER A 204 0.79 9.55 16.14
N SER A 205 0.01 9.18 17.17
CA SER A 205 -0.89 8.02 17.14
C SER A 205 -2.36 8.41 17.11
N TRP A 206 -3.13 7.72 16.26
CA TRP A 206 -4.52 8.05 15.94
C TRP A 206 -5.42 6.81 15.93
N LYS A 207 -6.71 7.00 16.19
CA LYS A 207 -7.70 5.92 16.20
C LYS A 207 -9.08 6.43 15.80
N MET A 208 -9.89 5.57 15.20
CA MET A 208 -11.28 5.92 14.83
C MET A 208 -12.16 6.07 16.07
N ALA A 209 -13.10 7.01 16.03
CA ALA A 209 -14.10 7.24 17.06
C ALA A 209 -15.48 7.47 16.44
N ALA A 210 -16.48 6.81 17.01
CA ALA A 210 -17.88 7.03 16.66
C ALA A 210 -18.35 8.41 17.15
N PRO A 211 -19.50 8.93 16.67
CA PRO A 211 -20.09 10.17 17.16
C PRO A 211 -20.35 10.16 18.69
N SER A 212 -20.55 8.97 19.27
CA SER A 212 -20.68 8.78 20.71
C SER A 212 -19.38 8.97 21.49
N GLY A 213 -18.24 9.19 20.80
CA GLY A 213 -16.90 9.27 21.37
C GLY A 213 -16.21 7.91 21.59
N HIS A 214 -16.93 6.80 21.40
CA HIS A 214 -16.38 5.45 21.55
C HIS A 214 -15.33 5.17 20.47
N LYS A 215 -14.10 4.82 20.90
CA LYS A 215 -12.99 4.54 19.99
C LYS A 215 -13.00 3.09 19.55
N PHE A 216 -12.81 2.83 18.26
CA PHE A 216 -12.87 1.49 17.68
C PHE A 216 -11.75 1.28 16.65
N GLY A 217 -11.56 0.02 16.21
CA GLY A 217 -10.59 -0.30 15.18
C GLY A 217 -9.12 -0.32 15.62
N GLN A 218 -8.26 -0.51 14.63
CA GLN A 218 -6.82 -0.47 14.77
C GLN A 218 -6.31 0.96 15.01
N ARG A 219 -5.19 1.05 15.74
CA ARG A 219 -4.43 2.30 15.86
C ARG A 219 -3.57 2.47 14.62
N VAL A 220 -3.58 3.66 14.04
CA VAL A 220 -2.65 4.09 12.99
C VAL A 220 -1.71 5.15 13.55
N TRP A 221 -0.56 5.33 12.92
CA TRP A 221 0.43 6.30 13.35
C TRP A 221 1.18 6.91 12.18
N VAL A 222 1.87 8.00 12.47
CA VAL A 222 2.89 8.56 11.60
C VAL A 222 4.18 8.67 12.38
N LEU A 223 5.28 8.22 11.78
CA LEU A 223 6.63 8.39 12.29
C LEU A 223 7.43 9.27 11.33
N ILE A 224 7.92 10.41 11.81
CA ILE A 224 8.83 11.30 11.08
C ILE A 224 10.13 11.52 11.84
N GLN A 225 11.16 11.92 11.11
CA GLN A 225 12.43 12.35 11.66
C GLN A 225 12.70 13.78 11.18
N VAL A 226 12.79 14.72 12.12
CA VAL A 226 13.14 16.10 11.82
C VAL A 226 14.64 16.29 11.89
N ASP A 227 15.24 16.83 10.83
CA ASP A 227 16.66 17.17 10.76
C ASP A 227 16.85 18.56 10.10
N HIS A 228 17.61 19.42 10.79
CA HIS A 228 17.96 20.79 10.39
C HIS A 228 18.76 20.86 9.08
N ARG A 229 19.43 19.76 8.70
CA ARG A 229 20.17 19.70 7.43
C ARG A 229 19.28 19.82 6.18
N PHE A 230 17.96 19.74 6.36
CA PHE A 230 16.98 19.91 5.29
C PHE A 230 16.23 21.24 5.36
N ASP A 231 16.72 22.22 6.15
CA ASP A 231 16.10 23.54 6.25
C ASP A 231 15.80 24.13 4.86
N PRO A 232 14.56 24.52 4.56
CA PRO A 232 14.17 25.04 3.24
C PRO A 232 14.73 26.45 2.96
N ILE A 233 15.58 26.99 3.83
CA ILE A 233 16.12 28.35 3.77
C ILE A 233 17.62 28.36 4.14
N VAL A 234 18.50 27.62 3.46
CA VAL A 234 19.87 28.09 3.12
C VAL A 234 20.46 27.23 1.99
N ASP A 235 20.16 27.55 0.73
CA ASP A 235 20.99 27.10 -0.41
C ASP A 235 21.80 28.28 -0.96
N SER A 236 22.46 29.01 -0.06
CA SER A 236 23.29 30.18 -0.42
C SER A 236 24.79 30.00 -0.11
N PHE A 237 25.26 28.84 0.36
CA PHE A 237 26.70 28.66 0.69
C PHE A 237 27.30 27.24 0.48
N HIS A 238 26.73 26.39 -0.38
CA HIS A 238 27.47 25.22 -0.88
C HIS A 238 27.73 25.39 -2.36
N GLY A 239 28.96 25.80 -2.68
CA GLY A 239 29.46 25.89 -4.03
C GLY A 239 29.24 24.58 -4.78
N GLY A 240 28.55 24.69 -5.90
CA GLY A 240 28.73 23.88 -7.10
C GLY A 240 28.66 22.37 -6.93
N LEU A 241 27.45 21.80 -6.88
CA LEU A 241 27.18 20.52 -7.51
C LEU A 241 26.06 20.72 -8.53
N ASN A 242 26.46 21.11 -9.74
CA ASN A 242 25.57 21.15 -10.88
C ASN A 242 25.38 19.71 -11.40
N LEU A 243 24.15 19.18 -11.34
CA LEU A 243 23.77 17.81 -11.72
C LEU A 243 23.78 17.53 -13.24
N ASN A 244 24.41 18.39 -14.05
CA ASN A 244 24.47 18.25 -15.51
C ASN A 244 25.81 17.78 -16.09
N LEU A 245 26.77 17.28 -15.28
CA LEU A 245 27.98 16.64 -15.83
C LEU A 245 28.06 15.15 -15.47
N LEU A 246 28.21 14.33 -16.51
CA LEU A 246 28.47 12.88 -16.48
C LEU A 246 29.80 12.57 -15.78
N PRO A 247 29.97 11.36 -15.19
CA PRO A 247 31.13 11.05 -14.38
C PRO A 247 32.32 10.70 -15.26
N GLU A 248 33.39 11.51 -15.22
CA GLU A 248 34.65 11.11 -15.83
C GLU A 248 35.43 10.15 -14.91
N ILE A 249 35.65 8.97 -15.47
CA ILE A 249 36.42 7.86 -14.92
C ILE A 249 37.90 8.27 -14.91
N ASN A 250 38.45 8.35 -13.71
CA ASN A 250 39.84 8.14 -13.30
C ASN A 250 40.86 7.82 -14.43
N ARG A 251 41.86 8.69 -14.64
CA ARG A 251 43.22 8.30 -15.10
C ARG A 251 44.27 9.26 -14.54
N GLN A 252 45.20 8.70 -13.76
CA GLN A 252 46.48 9.31 -13.42
C GLN A 252 47.32 9.51 -14.69
N GLU A 253 48.10 10.59 -14.77
CA GLU A 253 49.51 10.57 -15.17
C GLU A 253 50.17 11.92 -14.87
N GLU A 254 51.34 11.84 -14.23
CA GLU A 254 52.27 12.94 -13.97
C GLU A 254 52.87 13.47 -15.27
N GLN A 255 53.20 14.76 -15.35
CA GLN A 255 54.50 15.18 -15.88
C GLN A 255 54.83 16.65 -15.56
N GLU A 256 55.99 16.79 -14.95
CA GLU A 256 56.69 17.97 -14.48
C GLU A 256 57.41 18.68 -15.64
N ILE A 257 57.31 20.01 -15.76
CA ILE A 257 58.32 20.85 -16.42
C ILE A 257 58.45 22.18 -15.67
N VAL A 258 59.66 22.46 -15.20
CA VAL A 258 60.13 23.73 -14.62
C VAL A 258 60.72 24.56 -15.76
N ASP A 259 60.39 25.86 -15.88
CA ASP A 259 61.43 26.88 -16.13
C ASP A 259 61.00 28.31 -15.75
N VAL A 260 62.03 29.01 -15.31
CA VAL A 260 62.15 30.32 -14.71
C VAL A 260 62.42 31.36 -15.80
N ASN A 261 61.64 32.45 -15.86
CA ASN A 261 62.17 33.82 -16.01
C ASN A 261 61.06 34.89 -16.13
N ALA A 262 61.00 35.70 -15.08
CA ALA A 262 61.23 37.15 -15.10
C ALA A 262 60.33 38.11 -15.93
N ILE A 263 60.07 39.22 -15.23
CA ILE A 263 60.00 40.63 -15.65
C ILE A 263 58.61 41.30 -15.71
N PHE A 264 58.47 42.20 -14.73
CA PHE A 264 57.60 43.37 -14.62
C PHE A 264 57.37 44.13 -15.93
N TYR A 265 56.11 44.51 -16.18
CA TYR A 265 55.78 45.84 -16.69
C TYR A 265 54.54 46.40 -15.97
N LYS A 266 54.77 47.47 -15.20
CA LYS A 266 53.75 48.46 -14.84
C LYS A 266 53.62 49.48 -15.97
N ARG A 267 52.38 49.82 -16.33
CA ARG A 267 51.87 51.13 -16.80
C ARG A 267 50.35 50.98 -16.79
N GLY A 268 49.57 51.66 -15.96
CA GLY A 268 49.39 53.12 -15.93
C GLY A 268 47.95 53.43 -16.43
N PRO A 269 47.31 54.54 -16.00
CA PRO A 269 45.94 54.50 -15.47
C PRO A 269 44.88 55.21 -16.34
N CYS A 270 43.64 55.21 -15.80
CA CYS A 270 42.48 56.08 -16.09
C CYS A 270 41.51 55.63 -17.20
N ALA A 271 40.25 55.38 -16.82
CA ALA A 271 39.14 56.29 -17.14
C ALA A 271 37.80 55.67 -16.69
N MET A 272 37.11 56.36 -15.77
CA MET A 272 35.66 56.28 -15.67
C MET A 272 35.06 57.08 -16.84
N PRO A 273 33.88 56.68 -17.33
CA PRO A 273 32.88 57.68 -17.65
C PRO A 273 31.57 57.43 -16.91
N SER A 274 30.96 58.55 -16.60
CA SER A 274 29.73 58.76 -15.87
C SER A 274 28.45 58.45 -16.65
N SER A 275 27.41 58.17 -15.86
CA SER A 275 25.98 58.50 -16.04
C SER A 275 25.21 57.94 -17.24
N SER A 276 24.17 57.17 -16.94
CA SER A 276 22.80 57.56 -17.30
C SER A 276 21.77 56.73 -16.53
N ASN A 277 20.78 57.44 -16.01
CA ASN A 277 19.66 56.95 -15.21
C ASN A 277 18.76 55.96 -15.97
N VAL A 278 18.33 54.89 -15.31
CA VAL A 278 17.04 54.25 -15.57
C VAL A 278 16.39 53.89 -14.24
N THR A 279 15.23 54.48 -13.98
CA THR A 279 14.35 54.24 -12.83
C THR A 279 13.76 52.82 -12.85
N PRO A 280 13.66 52.11 -11.71
CA PRO A 280 12.88 50.88 -11.65
C PRO A 280 11.40 51.20 -11.40
N GLU A 281 10.55 50.71 -12.31
CA GLU A 281 9.10 50.75 -12.23
C GLU A 281 8.60 49.79 -11.13
N ILE A 282 7.70 50.29 -10.29
CA ILE A 282 7.13 49.61 -9.13
C ILE A 282 5.98 48.70 -9.61
N ILE A 283 6.17 47.37 -9.57
CA ILE A 283 5.08 46.41 -9.76
C ILE A 283 4.50 46.04 -8.39
N LYS A 284 3.24 46.44 -8.17
CA LYS A 284 2.41 46.06 -7.01
C LYS A 284 1.89 44.62 -7.17
N PRO A 285 1.78 43.82 -6.09
CA PRO A 285 1.20 42.48 -6.16
C PRO A 285 -0.32 42.50 -6.33
N LEU A 286 -0.83 41.66 -7.25
CA LEU A 286 -2.25 41.40 -7.48
C LEU A 286 -2.91 40.76 -6.26
N GLN A 287 -4.07 41.31 -5.87
CA GLN A 287 -4.95 40.79 -4.83
C GLN A 287 -5.63 39.47 -5.24
N MET A 288 -5.67 38.54 -4.28
CA MET A 288 -6.52 37.36 -4.22
C MET A 288 -8.01 37.71 -4.40
N MET A 289 -8.66 37.05 -5.36
CA MET A 289 -10.11 37.01 -5.50
C MET A 289 -10.69 35.96 -4.54
N ALA A 290 -11.63 36.41 -3.71
CA ALA A 290 -12.47 35.57 -2.85
C ALA A 290 -13.59 34.92 -3.68
N PHE A 291 -13.78 33.61 -3.53
CA PHE A 291 -14.99 32.93 -4.00
C PHE A 291 -16.09 33.07 -2.94
N LEU A 292 -17.09 33.90 -3.24
CA LEU A 292 -18.37 33.96 -2.54
C LEU A 292 -19.28 32.85 -3.06
N SER A 293 -19.85 32.10 -2.12
CA SER A 293 -20.96 31.17 -2.29
C SER A 293 -22.22 31.92 -2.74
N VAL A 294 -22.88 31.44 -3.79
CA VAL A 294 -24.23 31.87 -4.19
C VAL A 294 -25.21 30.78 -3.77
N ALA A 295 -26.10 31.11 -2.84
CA ALA A 295 -27.32 30.37 -2.55
C ALA A 295 -28.50 30.97 -3.32
N ARG A 296 -29.20 30.12 -4.07
CA ARG A 296 -30.59 30.23 -4.59
C ARG A 296 -31.04 28.76 -4.75
N GLN A 297 -32.17 28.25 -4.29
CA GLN A 297 -33.46 28.77 -3.81
C GLN A 297 -33.88 28.06 -2.53
#